data_AF-A0A7S2EB02-F1
#
_entry.id   AF-A0A7S2EB02-F1
#
_cell.length_a   1.000
_cell.length_b   1.000
_cell.length_c   1.000
_cell.angle_alpha   90.00
_cell.angle_beta   90.00
_cell.angle_gamma   90.00
#
_symmetry.space_group_name_H-M   'P 1'
#
loop_
_entity.id
_entity.type
_entity.pdbx_description
1 polymer ?
#
loop_
_entity_poly.entity_id
_entity_poly.type
_entity_poly.pdbx_seq_one_letter_code
_entity_poly.pdbx_strand_id
1 'polypeptide(L)'
;GASGYYTCEDLLGGGGEGTGGEEEGSPVDYDAENARVAEAALSLLASHLTPEARGRVKLPTAEQIAEGTSKRPPCRFEEVDVAVVPQGGGTEASVRVVLDAAHNPDAMTQLASKLGKTYPDRPVRMVAGFSSDKDLEKCGSEALRCAGGDGARVHVVE
;
A
#
# COMPACT_ATOMS: atom_id res chain seq x y z
N GLY A 1 22.50 -10.30 -19.77
CA GLY A 1 21.06 -10.13 -19.57
C GLY A 1 20.47 -11.47 -19.17
N ALA A 2 19.44 -11.48 -18.31
CA ALA A 2 18.73 -12.72 -17.98
C ALA A 2 18.15 -13.34 -19.28
N SER A 3 18.20 -14.66 -19.40
CA SER A 3 17.81 -15.41 -20.60
C SER A 3 16.29 -15.55 -20.79
N GLY A 4 15.48 -14.99 -19.89
CA GLY A 4 14.02 -14.96 -19.94
C GLY A 4 13.44 -14.20 -18.74
N TYR A 5 12.17 -13.80 -18.84
CA TYR A 5 11.38 -13.23 -17.75
C TYR A 5 10.01 -13.92 -17.70
N TYR A 6 9.39 -13.95 -16.51
CA TYR A 6 8.04 -14.45 -16.29
C TYR A 6 7.16 -13.28 -15.82
N THR A 7 5.93 -13.23 -16.31
CA THR A 7 4.87 -12.38 -15.77
C THR A 7 4.07 -13.14 -14.69
N CYS A 8 3.24 -12.43 -13.93
CA CYS A 8 2.34 -13.09 -12.99
C CYS A 8 1.32 -13.96 -13.75
N GLU A 9 0.88 -13.49 -14.90
CA GLU A 9 -0.06 -14.16 -15.80
C GLU A 9 0.50 -15.49 -16.30
N ASP A 10 1.81 -15.55 -16.61
CA ASP A 10 2.49 -16.79 -17.03
C ASP A 10 2.47 -17.87 -15.93
N LEU A 11 2.43 -17.47 -14.66
CA LEU A 11 2.64 -18.36 -13.51
C LEU A 11 1.36 -18.72 -12.77
N LEU A 12 0.43 -17.76 -12.64
CA LEU A 12 -0.82 -17.92 -11.89
C LEU A 12 -2.02 -18.15 -12.82
N GLY A 13 -1.84 -17.97 -14.12
CA GLY A 13 -2.93 -17.95 -15.08
C GLY A 13 -3.75 -16.66 -15.00
N GLY A 14 -4.64 -16.48 -15.98
CA GLY A 14 -5.59 -15.37 -15.98
C GLY A 14 -6.73 -15.60 -14.99
N GLY A 15 -6.54 -15.30 -13.71
CA GLY A 15 -7.63 -14.97 -12.79
C GLY A 15 -7.67 -13.45 -12.68
N GLY A 16 -8.71 -12.72 -13.07
CA GLY A 16 -10.14 -13.00 -13.08
C GLY A 16 -10.80 -11.79 -12.41
N GLU A 17 -11.68 -11.10 -13.13
CA GLU A 17 -12.48 -9.94 -12.65
C GLU A 17 -11.76 -8.61 -12.41
N GLY A 18 -11.07 -8.13 -13.44
CA GLY A 18 -11.29 -6.75 -13.89
C GLY A 18 -12.42 -6.72 -14.93
N THR A 19 -13.61 -7.26 -14.63
CA THR A 19 -14.73 -7.16 -15.57
C THR A 19 -15.24 -5.72 -15.60
N GLY A 20 -14.89 -5.00 -16.65
CA GLY A 20 -15.67 -3.89 -17.17
C GLY A 20 -15.14 -2.52 -16.78
N GLY A 21 -14.26 -1.97 -17.62
CA GLY A 21 -13.92 -0.55 -17.60
C GLY A 21 -12.98 -0.17 -16.46
N GLU A 22 -11.71 -0.55 -16.55
CA GLU A 22 -10.69 0.35 -16.00
C GLU A 22 -10.79 1.63 -16.84
N GLU A 23 -11.48 2.63 -16.33
CA GLU A 23 -11.28 4.00 -16.80
C GLU A 23 -9.77 4.23 -16.81
N GLU A 24 -9.21 4.68 -17.95
CA GLU A 24 -7.85 5.21 -17.99
C GLU A 24 -7.68 6.18 -16.82
N GLY A 25 -6.93 5.78 -15.78
CA GLY A 25 -6.75 6.56 -14.56
C GLY A 25 -7.26 5.94 -13.25
N SER A 26 -7.78 4.72 -13.23
CA SER A 26 -8.05 4.03 -11.95
C SER A 26 -6.72 3.69 -11.24
N PRO A 27 -6.53 4.06 -9.95
CA PRO A 27 -5.27 3.79 -9.26
C PRO A 27 -5.07 2.28 -9.08
N VAL A 28 -3.90 1.78 -9.51
CA VAL A 28 -3.46 0.40 -9.28
C VAL A 28 -3.46 0.10 -7.79
N ASP A 29 -4.07 -1.01 -7.39
CA ASP A 29 -3.95 -1.50 -6.02
C ASP A 29 -2.61 -2.23 -5.86
N TYR A 30 -1.55 -1.49 -5.49
CA TYR A 30 -0.22 -2.08 -5.27
C TYR A 30 -0.23 -3.17 -4.19
N ASP A 31 -1.18 -3.10 -3.28
CA ASP A 31 -1.34 -4.04 -2.20
C ASP A 31 -1.82 -5.40 -2.74
N ALA A 32 -2.69 -5.41 -3.75
CA ALA A 32 -3.10 -6.60 -4.51
C ALA A 32 -2.02 -7.06 -5.50
N GLU A 33 -1.36 -6.13 -6.19
CA GLU A 33 -0.27 -6.45 -7.11
C GLU A 33 0.92 -7.10 -6.39
N ASN A 34 1.34 -6.55 -5.25
CA ASN A 34 2.43 -7.12 -4.45
C ASN A 34 2.10 -8.53 -3.95
N ALA A 35 0.83 -8.79 -3.58
CA ALA A 35 0.37 -10.13 -3.20
C ALA A 35 0.49 -11.11 -4.36
N ARG A 36 0.03 -10.72 -5.56
CA ARG A 36 0.18 -11.52 -6.78
C ARG A 36 1.64 -11.81 -7.12
N VAL A 37 2.51 -10.80 -7.04
CA VAL A 37 3.94 -10.96 -7.30
C VAL A 37 4.56 -11.95 -6.32
N ALA A 38 4.23 -11.86 -5.03
CA ALA A 38 4.71 -12.81 -4.03
C ALA A 38 4.24 -14.25 -4.30
N GLU A 39 2.98 -14.44 -4.68
CA GLU A 39 2.42 -15.75 -5.04
C GLU A 39 3.06 -16.34 -6.31
N ALA A 40 3.24 -15.51 -7.34
CA ALA A 40 3.91 -15.89 -8.58
C ALA A 40 5.36 -16.30 -8.31
N ALA A 41 6.10 -15.52 -7.52
CA ALA A 41 7.47 -15.82 -7.12
C ALA A 41 7.56 -17.15 -6.36
N LEU A 42 6.63 -17.41 -5.43
CA LEU A 42 6.57 -18.67 -4.70
C LEU A 42 6.28 -19.86 -5.62
N SER A 43 5.36 -19.69 -6.57
CA SER A 43 5.03 -20.71 -7.57
C SER A 43 6.23 -21.04 -8.46
N LEU A 44 6.97 -20.01 -8.89
CA LEU A 44 8.21 -20.17 -9.65
C LEU A 44 9.26 -20.93 -8.83
N LEU A 45 9.50 -20.52 -7.57
CA LEU A 45 10.44 -21.19 -6.66
C LEU A 45 10.07 -22.67 -6.47
N ALA A 46 8.80 -22.97 -6.24
CA ALA A 46 8.31 -24.34 -6.07
C ALA A 46 8.52 -25.21 -7.31
N SER A 47 8.38 -24.63 -8.51
CA SER A 47 8.61 -25.34 -9.78
C SER A 47 10.07 -25.73 -9.99
N HIS A 48 11.02 -24.95 -9.44
CA HIS A 48 12.46 -25.20 -9.54
C HIS A 48 13.06 -26.05 -8.40
N LEU A 49 12.27 -26.46 -7.41
CA LEU A 49 12.77 -27.33 -6.33
C LEU A 49 13.11 -28.73 -6.86
N THR A 50 14.32 -29.22 -6.55
CA THR A 50 14.72 -30.61 -6.82
C THR A 50 13.90 -31.60 -5.97
N PRO A 51 13.83 -32.88 -6.36
CA PRO A 51 13.15 -33.89 -5.54
C PRO A 51 13.67 -33.97 -4.10
N GLU A 52 14.99 -33.85 -3.91
CA GLU A 52 15.63 -33.84 -2.58
C GLU A 52 15.23 -32.61 -1.78
N ALA A 53 15.13 -31.44 -2.42
CA ALA A 53 14.72 -30.20 -1.77
C ALA A 53 13.23 -30.21 -1.39
N ARG A 54 12.35 -30.78 -2.23
CA ARG A 54 10.92 -30.98 -1.90
C ARG A 54 10.72 -31.86 -0.68
N GLY A 55 11.60 -32.82 -0.44
CA GLY A 55 11.58 -33.65 0.78
C GLY A 55 11.98 -32.90 2.06
N ARG A 56 12.59 -31.71 1.94
CA ARG A 56 13.11 -30.90 3.07
C ARG A 56 12.35 -29.59 3.30
N VAL A 57 11.65 -29.09 2.28
CA VAL A 57 10.91 -27.83 2.33
C VAL A 57 9.43 -28.13 2.32
N LYS A 58 8.72 -27.72 3.36
CA LYS A 58 7.25 -27.72 3.39
C LYS A 58 6.76 -26.48 2.64
N LEU A 59 6.21 -26.67 1.45
CA LEU A 59 5.53 -25.60 0.73
C LEU A 59 4.23 -25.23 1.47
N PRO A 60 3.87 -23.94 1.53
CA PRO A 60 2.61 -23.52 2.12
C PRO A 60 1.42 -24.01 1.28
N THR A 61 0.28 -24.27 1.92
CA THR A 61 -0.98 -24.54 1.23
C THR A 61 -1.56 -23.25 0.63
N ALA A 62 -2.56 -23.37 -0.25
CA ALA A 62 -3.26 -22.21 -0.81
C ALA A 62 -3.86 -21.32 0.29
N GLU A 63 -4.41 -21.92 1.35
CA GLU A 63 -4.94 -21.18 2.51
C GLU A 63 -3.84 -20.44 3.26
N GLN A 64 -2.65 -21.05 3.42
CA GLN A 64 -1.51 -20.40 4.08
C GLN A 64 -0.93 -19.26 3.24
N ILE A 65 -0.94 -19.41 1.91
CA ILE A 65 -0.55 -18.33 0.98
C ILE A 65 -1.54 -17.17 1.11
N ALA A 66 -2.84 -17.44 1.00
CA ALA A 66 -3.88 -16.43 1.14
C ALA A 66 -3.84 -15.72 2.50
N GLU A 67 -3.62 -16.48 3.59
CA GLU A 67 -3.43 -15.88 4.91
C GLU A 67 -2.18 -14.99 4.93
N GLY A 68 -1.06 -15.46 4.40
CA GLY A 68 0.20 -14.72 4.36
C GLY A 68 0.11 -13.43 3.55
N THR A 69 -0.49 -13.47 2.36
CA THR A 69 -0.64 -12.31 1.47
C THR A 69 -1.72 -11.33 1.95
N SER A 70 -2.63 -11.76 2.83
CA SER A 70 -3.58 -10.85 3.49
C SER A 70 -2.93 -9.97 4.56
N LYS A 71 -1.73 -10.31 5.05
CA LYS A 71 -1.03 -9.53 6.08
C LYS A 71 -0.40 -8.29 5.48
N ARG A 72 -0.65 -7.13 6.08
CA ARG A 72 0.00 -5.86 5.72
C ARG A 72 1.18 -5.59 6.66
N PRO A 73 2.33 -5.15 6.13
CA PRO A 73 3.39 -4.59 6.97
C PRO A 73 2.88 -3.39 7.77
N PRO A 74 3.46 -3.09 8.95
CA PRO A 74 3.13 -1.89 9.69
C PRO A 74 3.37 -0.63 8.84
N CYS A 75 2.63 0.43 9.10
CA CYS A 75 2.67 1.69 8.35
C CYS A 75 2.34 1.55 6.84
N ARG A 76 1.40 0.67 6.48
CA ARG A 76 0.81 0.56 5.14
C ARG A 76 -0.69 0.78 5.23
N PHE A 77 -1.11 2.04 5.07
CA PHE A 77 -2.47 2.50 5.35
C PHE A 77 -3.01 1.94 6.68
N GLU A 78 -2.18 2.00 7.72
CA GLU A 78 -2.50 1.43 9.03
C GLU A 78 -3.36 2.42 9.81
N GLU A 79 -4.54 1.98 10.24
CA GLU A 79 -5.51 2.82 10.93
C GLU A 79 -5.45 2.59 12.44
N VAL A 80 -5.23 3.67 13.18
CA VAL A 80 -5.22 3.65 14.64
C VAL A 80 -6.10 4.76 15.19
N ASP A 81 -6.88 4.45 16.23
CA ASP A 81 -7.65 5.44 16.98
C ASP A 81 -6.84 5.89 18.19
N VAL A 82 -6.54 7.19 18.25
CA VAL A 82 -5.73 7.78 19.30
C VAL A 82 -6.61 8.66 20.18
N ALA A 83 -6.66 8.35 21.46
CA ALA A 83 -7.25 9.23 22.46
C ALA A 83 -6.42 10.50 22.59
N VAL A 84 -7.07 11.65 22.44
CA VAL A 84 -6.49 12.98 22.57
C VAL A 84 -7.23 13.76 23.64
N VAL A 85 -6.47 14.44 24.50
CA VAL A 85 -7.00 15.41 25.45
C VAL A 85 -6.67 16.80 24.90
N PRO A 86 -7.67 17.65 24.61
CA PRO A 86 -7.40 19.00 24.13
C PRO A 86 -6.50 19.78 25.09
N GLN A 87 -5.56 20.54 24.55
CA GLN A 87 -4.77 21.49 25.35
C GLN A 87 -5.72 22.52 25.98
N GLY A 88 -5.83 22.52 27.30
CA GLY A 88 -6.75 23.39 28.06
C GLY A 88 -7.70 22.64 29.01
N GLY A 89 -7.70 21.30 29.00
CA GLY A 89 -8.58 20.51 29.84
C GLY A 89 -9.99 20.44 29.25
N GLY A 90 -10.28 19.33 28.57
CA GLY A 90 -11.57 19.07 27.93
C GLY A 90 -11.88 17.58 27.92
N THR A 91 -13.05 17.22 27.41
CA THR A 91 -13.45 15.82 27.24
C THR A 91 -12.48 15.12 26.30
N GLU A 92 -12.06 13.92 26.70
CA GLU A 92 -11.28 13.01 25.87
C GLU A 92 -12.01 12.80 24.52
N ALA A 93 -11.28 13.00 23.43
CA ALA A 93 -11.75 12.76 22.08
C ALA A 93 -10.91 11.66 21.45
N SER A 94 -11.46 10.94 20.47
CA SER A 94 -10.69 10.00 19.64
C SER A 94 -10.42 10.61 18.29
N VAL A 95 -9.18 10.51 17.80
CA VAL A 95 -8.79 10.90 16.45
C VAL A 95 -8.33 9.66 15.70
N ARG A 96 -8.92 9.46 14.51
CA ARG A 96 -8.44 8.45 13.55
C ARG A 96 -7.14 8.95 12.90
N VAL A 97 -6.08 8.19 13.10
CA VAL A 97 -4.76 8.41 12.48
C VAL A 97 -4.54 7.30 11.46
N VAL A 98 -4.05 7.68 10.27
CA VAL A 98 -3.62 6.75 9.22
C VAL A 98 -2.11 6.87 9.09
N LEU A 99 -1.39 5.77 9.30
CA LEU A 99 0.06 5.69 9.16
C LEU A 99 0.41 5.07 7.81
N ASP A 100 1.22 5.77 7.02
CA ASP A 100 1.68 5.29 5.72
C ASP A 100 3.15 5.66 5.45
N ALA A 101 3.85 4.78 4.73
CA ALA A 101 5.25 4.93 4.33
C ALA A 101 5.43 5.47 2.89
N ALA A 102 4.38 6.03 2.28
CA ALA A 102 4.44 6.68 0.98
C ALA A 102 5.48 7.81 0.98
N HIS A 103 6.45 7.71 0.07
CA HIS A 103 7.58 8.64 -0.03
C HIS A 103 8.04 8.88 -1.48
N ASN A 104 7.25 8.41 -2.44
CA ASN A 104 7.45 8.65 -3.86
C ASN A 104 6.12 9.13 -4.49
N PRO A 105 6.16 9.78 -5.65
CA PRO A 105 4.96 10.41 -6.23
C PRO A 105 3.80 9.44 -6.49
N ASP A 106 4.10 8.23 -6.96
CA ASP A 106 3.08 7.23 -7.29
C ASP A 106 2.38 6.72 -6.03
N ALA A 107 3.16 6.40 -4.98
CA ALA A 107 2.62 5.98 -3.69
C ALA A 107 1.80 7.11 -3.04
N MET A 108 2.24 8.36 -3.14
CA MET A 108 1.50 9.51 -2.63
C MET A 108 0.18 9.73 -3.37
N THR A 109 0.17 9.56 -4.70
CA THR A 109 -1.05 9.63 -5.51
C THR A 109 -2.06 8.57 -5.09
N GLN A 110 -1.59 7.35 -4.82
CA GLN A 110 -2.46 6.28 -4.33
C GLN A 110 -2.96 6.55 -2.92
N LEU A 111 -2.12 7.06 -2.03
CA LEU A 111 -2.53 7.48 -0.69
C LEU A 111 -3.64 8.53 -0.77
N ALA A 112 -3.47 9.55 -1.61
CA ALA A 112 -4.49 10.58 -1.84
C ALA A 112 -5.82 9.97 -2.33
N SER A 113 -5.76 9.07 -3.30
CA SER A 113 -6.94 8.39 -3.82
C SER A 113 -7.63 7.51 -2.77
N LYS A 114 -6.86 6.71 -2.03
CA LYS A 114 -7.36 5.81 -1.00
C LYS A 114 -7.98 6.60 0.15
N LEU A 115 -7.36 7.68 0.60
CA LEU A 115 -7.94 8.60 1.59
C LEU A 115 -9.27 9.19 1.10
N GLY A 116 -9.32 9.68 -0.14
CA GLY A 116 -10.55 10.24 -0.72
C GLY A 116 -11.69 9.23 -0.85
N LYS A 117 -11.38 7.96 -1.12
CA LYS A 117 -12.37 6.86 -1.19
C LYS A 117 -12.82 6.40 0.20
N THR A 118 -11.89 6.23 1.13
CA THR A 118 -12.17 5.70 2.48
C THR A 118 -12.83 6.76 3.37
N TYR A 119 -12.48 8.04 3.19
CA TYR A 119 -12.90 9.15 4.05
C TYR A 119 -13.38 10.37 3.25
N PRO A 120 -14.38 10.22 2.35
CA PRO A 120 -14.76 11.26 1.37
C PRO A 120 -15.19 12.59 2.01
N ASP A 121 -15.88 12.54 3.15
CA ASP A 121 -16.44 13.72 3.80
C ASP A 121 -15.64 14.17 5.03
N ARG A 122 -14.45 13.60 5.26
CA ARG A 122 -13.65 13.93 6.43
C ARG A 122 -12.46 14.84 6.07
N PRO A 123 -12.27 15.95 6.77
CA PRO A 123 -11.09 16.77 6.60
C PRO A 123 -9.83 16.00 7.03
N VAL A 124 -8.84 15.93 6.16
CA VAL A 124 -7.54 15.32 6.46
C VAL A 124 -6.54 16.40 6.88
N ARG A 125 -5.79 16.11 7.94
CA ARG A 125 -4.56 16.83 8.31
C ARG A 125 -3.39 15.90 8.02
N MET A 126 -2.46 16.36 7.19
CA MET A 126 -1.28 15.60 6.78
C MET A 126 -0.09 15.99 7.65
N VAL A 127 0.63 14.99 8.15
CA VAL A 127 1.97 15.15 8.72
C VAL A 127 2.89 14.29 7.86
N ALA A 128 3.87 14.90 7.20
CA ALA A 128 4.73 14.21 6.25
C ALA A 128 6.20 14.58 6.46
N GLY A 129 7.07 13.59 6.35
CA GLY A 129 8.52 13.78 6.30
C GLY A 129 9.08 12.99 5.13
N PHE A 130 9.90 13.62 4.31
CA PHE A 130 10.47 13.01 3.12
C PHE A 130 11.99 13.15 3.14
N SER A 131 12.71 12.08 2.83
CA SER A 131 14.16 12.14 2.66
C SER A 131 14.54 13.03 1.48
N SER A 132 15.69 13.69 1.57
CA SER A 132 16.17 14.65 0.55
C SER A 132 16.46 14.04 -0.82
N ASP A 133 16.59 12.72 -0.92
CA ASP A 133 16.79 11.99 -2.19
C ASP A 133 15.49 11.73 -2.96
N LYS A 134 14.32 12.09 -2.40
CA LYS A 134 13.00 11.89 -3.02
C LYS A 134 12.60 13.09 -3.87
N ASP A 135 11.61 12.88 -4.74
CA ASP A 135 10.98 13.95 -5.52
C ASP A 135 10.05 14.78 -4.61
N LEU A 136 10.65 15.70 -3.85
CA LEU A 136 9.97 16.52 -2.84
C LEU A 136 8.88 17.41 -3.43
N GLU A 137 9.06 17.90 -4.65
CA GLU A 137 8.10 18.76 -5.34
C GLU A 137 6.80 17.99 -5.62
N LYS A 138 6.90 16.81 -6.22
CA LYS A 138 5.72 15.99 -6.51
C LYS A 138 5.11 15.39 -5.25
N CYS A 139 5.92 14.92 -4.31
CA CYS A 139 5.41 14.39 -3.04
C CYS A 139 4.71 15.48 -2.22
N GLY A 140 5.24 16.70 -2.19
CA GLY A 140 4.60 17.85 -1.55
C GLY A 140 3.28 18.23 -2.21
N SER A 141 3.22 18.19 -3.54
CA SER A 141 1.98 18.45 -4.30
C SER A 141 0.88 17.42 -3.97
N GLU A 142 1.22 16.14 -3.90
CA GLU A 142 0.27 15.09 -3.52
C GLU A 142 -0.10 15.15 -2.03
N ALA A 143 0.83 15.54 -1.15
CA ALA A 143 0.51 15.78 0.27
C ALA A 143 -0.51 16.92 0.44
N LEU A 144 -0.36 18.00 -0.34
CA LEU A 144 -1.33 19.10 -0.38
C LEU A 144 -2.69 18.63 -0.91
N ARG A 145 -2.70 17.79 -1.95
CA ARG A 145 -3.92 17.17 -2.48
C ARG A 145 -4.64 16.31 -1.43
N CYS A 146 -3.91 15.50 -0.67
CA CYS A 146 -4.47 14.72 0.44
C CYS A 146 -5.18 15.62 1.47
N ALA A 147 -4.63 16.81 1.73
CA ALA A 147 -5.19 17.79 2.65
C ALA A 147 -6.31 18.67 2.03
N GLY A 148 -6.80 18.34 0.84
CA GLY A 148 -7.86 19.08 0.16
C GLY A 148 -7.40 20.43 -0.40
N GLY A 149 -6.10 20.59 -0.66
CA GLY A 149 -5.53 21.85 -1.18
C GLY A 149 -5.20 22.88 -0.09
N ASP A 150 -5.46 22.60 1.18
CA ASP A 150 -5.24 23.52 2.30
C ASP A 150 -3.85 23.33 2.91
N GLY A 151 -2.92 24.24 2.59
CA GLY A 151 -1.56 24.22 3.12
C GLY A 151 -1.48 24.33 4.65
N ALA A 152 -2.47 24.93 5.33
CA ALA A 152 -2.50 25.02 6.79
C ALA A 152 -2.78 23.68 7.48
N ARG A 153 -3.12 22.65 6.69
CA ARG A 153 -3.35 21.28 7.13
C ARG A 153 -2.22 20.33 6.77
N VAL A 154 -1.14 20.83 6.16
CA VAL A 154 0.07 20.06 5.89
C VAL A 154 1.16 20.51 6.83
N HIS A 155 1.67 19.59 7.65
CA HIS A 155 2.85 19.80 8.47
C HIS A 155 3.99 18.96 7.91
N VAL A 156 5.03 19.63 7.40
CA VAL A 156 6.24 18.96 6.94
C VAL A 156 7.25 18.93 8.08
N VAL A 157 7.76 17.74 8.38
CA VAL A 157 8.82 17.51 9.36
C VAL A 157 10.15 17.32 8.61
N GLU A 158 11.17 18.07 9.05
CA GLU A 158 12.55 18.01 8.55
C GLU A 158 13.39 16.99 9.32
#